data_AF-A0A117QZY6-F1
#
_entry.id   AF-A0A117QZY6-F1
#
_cell.length_a   1.000
_cell.length_b   1.000
_cell.length_c   1.000
_cell.angle_alpha   90.00
_cell.angle_beta   90.00
_cell.angle_gamma   90.00
#
_symmetry.space_group_name_H-M   'P 1'
#
loop_
_entity.id
_entity.type
_entity.pdbx_description
1 polymer ?
#
loop_
_entity_poly.entity_id
_entity_poly.type
_entity_poly.pdbx_seq_one_letter_code
_entity_poly.pdbx_strand_id
1 'polypeptide(L)'
;MAGDDVRQVGDRDASQLDNGSALHGLAGTGAPHVLDNPALASLTGPHAHFAEKRGRVLRYPVDVSPWLALPDEPDAGAWADLAAQAGPGAEVMLTAYAGAVPEGWEITFHVEGVQLVDDGVAAAPDPEAVRLGPADVPEILDLIARTQPGPFLPRTIEMGTYLGIRREGALVAMAGERLHPPGWTEISAVCTDPAVRGQGLATRLILAVAHGIRERGETPFLHTGARNTNAIRLYESLGFRLRRRTAFLAARVPERSPEAVS
;
A
#
# COMPACT_ATOMS: atom_id res chain seq x y z
N MET A 1 8.84 -8.74 14.17
CA MET A 1 8.26 -9.32 12.94
C MET A 1 7.29 -8.32 12.36
N ALA A 2 7.80 -7.28 11.70
CA ALA A 2 7.00 -6.27 11.02
C ALA A 2 7.61 -6.12 9.63
N GLY A 3 6.89 -6.57 8.61
CA GLY A 3 7.42 -6.80 7.27
C GLY A 3 6.86 -8.10 6.70
N ASP A 4 5.54 -8.14 6.58
CA ASP A 4 4.74 -9.10 5.80
C ASP A 4 3.41 -8.40 5.67
N ASP A 5 2.88 -8.12 4.47
CA ASP A 5 1.40 -8.05 4.39
C ASP A 5 0.65 -7.98 3.06
N VAL A 6 1.28 -7.94 1.89
CA VAL A 6 0.45 -7.89 0.66
C VAL A 6 0.84 -8.88 -0.43
N ARG A 7 1.93 -9.64 -0.30
CA ARG A 7 2.32 -10.62 -1.34
C ARG A 7 2.81 -11.99 -0.88
N GLN A 8 2.88 -12.29 0.43
CA GLN A 8 3.20 -13.65 0.89
C GLN A 8 1.94 -14.49 1.11
N VAL A 9 1.28 -14.90 0.02
CA VAL A 9 0.52 -16.17 -0.01
C VAL A 9 0.68 -16.75 -1.40
N GLY A 10 1.72 -17.56 -1.58
CA GLY A 10 1.89 -18.43 -2.74
C GLY A 10 1.49 -19.86 -2.38
N ASP A 11 0.57 -20.40 -3.18
CA ASP A 11 0.16 -21.81 -3.33
C ASP A 11 -0.25 -22.59 -2.06
N ARG A 12 -1.57 -22.72 -1.88
CA ARG A 12 -2.25 -24.01 -1.63
C ARG A 12 -3.78 -23.88 -1.64
N ASP A 13 -4.40 -24.74 -2.46
CA ASP A 13 -5.81 -25.12 -2.58
C ASP A 13 -6.88 -24.02 -2.64
N ALA A 14 -7.19 -23.63 -3.88
CA ALA A 14 -8.50 -23.09 -4.25
C ALA A 14 -9.54 -24.24 -4.24
N SER A 15 -10.16 -24.51 -3.10
CA SER A 15 -11.49 -25.11 -3.10
C SER A 15 -12.26 -24.76 -1.82
N GLN A 16 -13.52 -24.37 -2.02
CA GLN A 16 -14.53 -24.00 -1.03
C GLN A 16 -14.53 -22.53 -0.57
N LEU A 17 -14.97 -21.65 -1.47
CA LEU A 17 -15.66 -20.42 -1.07
C LEU A 17 -17.14 -20.77 -0.83
N ASP A 18 -17.56 -20.72 0.43
CA ASP A 18 -18.97 -20.78 0.82
C ASP A 18 -19.63 -19.41 0.60
N ASN A 19 -20.77 -19.45 -0.07
CA ASN A 19 -21.58 -18.28 -0.44
C ASN A 19 -22.54 -17.98 0.72
N GLY A 20 -22.27 -16.95 1.51
CA GLY A 20 -23.23 -16.58 2.56
C GLY A 20 -22.96 -15.30 3.34
N SER A 21 -23.87 -14.35 3.13
CA SER A 21 -24.24 -13.24 4.03
C SER A 21 -23.55 -11.89 3.80
N ALA A 22 -24.24 -11.07 2.99
CA ALA A 22 -24.05 -9.62 2.92
C ALA A 22 -24.19 -8.97 4.31
N LEU A 23 -23.12 -8.34 4.80
CA LEU A 23 -23.17 -7.45 5.94
C LEU A 23 -23.30 -6.01 5.43
N HIS A 24 -24.53 -5.49 5.47
CA HIS A 24 -24.80 -4.06 5.38
C HIS A 24 -24.18 -3.37 6.61
N GLY A 25 -22.99 -2.79 6.43
CA GLY A 25 -22.40 -1.87 7.39
C GLY A 25 -22.98 -0.47 7.19
N LEU A 26 -23.56 0.09 8.26
CA LEU A 26 -24.10 1.44 8.33
C LEU A 26 -23.12 2.47 7.78
N ALA A 27 -23.47 3.09 6.65
CA ALA A 27 -22.74 4.22 6.08
C ALA A 27 -22.83 5.42 7.03
N GLY A 28 -21.71 5.77 7.66
CA GLY A 28 -21.60 7.01 8.42
C GLY A 28 -21.76 8.22 7.51
N THR A 29 -22.67 9.13 7.87
CA THR A 29 -23.05 10.35 7.13
C THR A 29 -22.01 11.48 7.24
N GLY A 30 -20.72 11.16 7.14
CA GLY A 30 -19.63 12.15 7.08
C GLY A 30 -19.20 12.38 5.64
N ALA A 31 -18.68 13.58 5.34
CA ALA A 31 -17.98 13.80 4.07
C ALA A 31 -16.82 12.79 3.94
N PRO A 32 -16.58 12.21 2.75
CA PRO A 32 -15.54 11.21 2.54
C PRO A 32 -14.17 11.79 2.94
N HIS A 33 -13.40 11.02 3.70
CA HIS A 33 -12.08 11.45 4.17
C HIS A 33 -11.02 11.07 3.12
N VAL A 34 -9.96 11.87 2.96
CA VAL A 34 -8.89 11.62 1.97
C VAL A 34 -8.19 10.26 2.10
N LEU A 35 -8.23 9.67 3.29
CA LEU A 35 -7.70 8.33 3.57
C LEU A 35 -8.66 7.18 3.24
N ASP A 36 -9.90 7.48 2.83
CA ASP A 36 -10.84 6.44 2.38
C ASP A 36 -10.50 5.93 0.99
N ASN A 37 -9.89 6.78 0.17
CA ASN A 37 -9.31 6.44 -1.12
C ASN A 37 -7.93 7.11 -1.26
N PRO A 38 -6.92 6.62 -0.52
CA PRO A 38 -5.63 7.30 -0.41
C PRO A 38 -4.86 7.28 -1.74
N ALA A 39 -5.04 6.27 -2.58
CA ALA A 39 -4.44 6.23 -3.91
C ALA A 39 -5.01 7.34 -4.81
N LEU A 40 -6.34 7.51 -4.85
CA LEU A 40 -6.97 8.59 -5.60
C LEU A 40 -6.51 9.95 -5.08
N ALA A 41 -6.62 10.17 -3.77
CA ALA A 41 -6.25 11.43 -3.13
C ALA A 41 -4.77 11.80 -3.37
N SER A 42 -3.86 10.81 -3.39
CA SER A 42 -2.45 11.02 -3.74
C SER A 42 -2.30 11.45 -5.20
N LEU A 43 -2.88 10.68 -6.13
CA LEU A 43 -2.75 10.90 -7.58
C LEU A 43 -3.49 12.14 -8.09
N THR A 44 -4.46 12.66 -7.33
CA THR A 44 -5.09 13.97 -7.60
C THR A 44 -4.44 15.12 -6.81
N GLY A 45 -3.47 14.82 -5.95
CA GLY A 45 -2.85 15.74 -5.02
C GLY A 45 -1.32 15.76 -5.16
N PRO A 46 -0.55 15.58 -4.08
CA PRO A 46 0.92 15.62 -4.10
C PRO A 46 1.58 14.75 -5.18
N HIS A 47 0.99 13.60 -5.51
CA HIS A 47 1.49 12.67 -6.53
C HIS A 47 0.89 12.88 -7.93
N ALA A 48 0.25 14.02 -8.21
CA ALA A 48 -0.32 14.31 -9.53
C ALA A 48 0.68 14.24 -10.69
N HIS A 49 1.97 14.48 -10.41
CA HIS A 49 3.05 14.37 -11.39
C HIS A 49 3.35 12.92 -11.81
N PHE A 50 2.88 11.91 -11.06
CA PHE A 50 2.93 10.50 -11.47
C PHE A 50 1.68 10.05 -12.24
N ALA A 51 0.59 10.82 -12.24
CA ALA A 51 -0.70 10.29 -12.62
C ALA A 51 -0.83 9.99 -14.12
N GLU A 52 -1.00 8.71 -14.45
CA GLU A 52 -1.44 8.26 -15.78
C GLU A 52 -2.97 8.07 -15.77
N LYS A 53 -3.67 8.86 -16.59
CA LYS A 53 -5.14 8.95 -16.55
C LYS A 53 -5.80 8.32 -17.78
N ARG A 54 -6.87 7.55 -17.55
CA ARG A 54 -7.84 7.15 -18.57
C ARG A 54 -9.26 7.32 -18.03
N GLY A 55 -10.02 8.25 -18.62
CA GLY A 55 -11.33 8.63 -18.10
C GLY A 55 -11.27 9.04 -16.63
N ARG A 56 -11.92 8.28 -15.74
CA ARG A 56 -11.91 8.51 -14.28
C ARG A 56 -10.90 7.64 -13.51
N VAL A 57 -10.14 6.80 -14.22
CA VAL A 57 -9.11 5.93 -13.63
C VAL A 57 -7.76 6.65 -13.62
N LEU A 58 -7.06 6.59 -12.50
CA LEU A 58 -5.67 7.04 -12.38
C LEU A 58 -4.79 5.86 -11.98
N ARG A 59 -3.55 5.81 -12.46
CA ARG A 59 -2.53 4.90 -11.93
C ARG A 59 -1.16 5.54 -11.84
N TYR A 60 -0.29 4.91 -11.08
CA TYR A 60 1.15 5.18 -11.15
C TYR A 60 1.76 4.54 -12.41
N PRO A 61 2.92 5.02 -12.88
CA PRO A 61 3.74 4.28 -13.84
C PRO A 61 4.11 2.93 -13.23
N VAL A 62 4.08 1.89 -14.07
CA VAL A 62 4.24 0.49 -13.62
C VAL A 62 5.62 0.18 -13.04
N ASP A 63 6.61 1.05 -13.26
CA ASP A 63 7.95 0.99 -12.69
C ASP A 63 8.10 1.83 -11.40
N VAL A 64 7.11 2.65 -11.06
CA VAL A 64 7.01 3.41 -9.80
C VAL A 64 6.19 2.66 -8.77
N SER A 65 4.98 2.19 -9.15
CA SER A 65 4.04 1.56 -8.21
C SER A 65 2.96 0.77 -8.96
N PRO A 66 2.52 -0.40 -8.45
CA PRO A 66 1.43 -1.16 -9.05
C PRO A 66 0.04 -0.57 -8.73
N TRP A 67 -0.04 0.44 -7.87
CA TRP A 67 -1.30 0.98 -7.39
C TRP A 67 -2.03 1.77 -8.47
N LEU A 68 -3.35 1.65 -8.44
CA LEU A 68 -4.25 2.48 -9.20
C LEU A 68 -5.39 2.99 -8.32
N ALA A 69 -6.15 3.93 -8.84
CA ALA A 69 -7.27 4.56 -8.19
C ALA A 69 -8.49 4.53 -9.12
N LEU A 70 -9.54 3.87 -8.63
CA LEU A 70 -10.89 4.03 -9.13
C LEU A 70 -11.58 5.18 -8.37
N PRO A 71 -12.60 5.83 -8.94
CA PRO A 71 -13.51 6.69 -8.17
C PRO A 71 -14.17 5.87 -7.05
N ASP A 72 -14.61 6.54 -5.98
CA ASP A 72 -15.21 5.88 -4.81
C ASP A 72 -16.42 5.00 -5.17
N GLU A 73 -17.18 5.45 -6.17
CA GLU A 73 -18.28 4.72 -6.79
C GLU A 73 -17.96 4.52 -8.29
N PRO A 74 -17.24 3.43 -8.66
CA PRO A 74 -16.94 3.14 -10.06
C PRO A 74 -18.15 2.58 -10.77
N ASP A 75 -18.53 3.21 -11.88
CA ASP A 75 -19.54 2.70 -12.81
C ASP A 75 -18.89 1.77 -13.86
N ALA A 76 -19.72 1.19 -14.72
CA ALA A 76 -19.25 0.33 -15.81
C ALA A 76 -18.24 1.03 -16.73
N GLY A 77 -18.35 2.35 -16.91
CA GLY A 77 -17.40 3.15 -17.69
C GLY A 77 -16.01 3.17 -17.06
N ALA A 78 -15.92 3.38 -15.74
CA ALA A 78 -14.64 3.35 -15.02
C ALA A 78 -13.97 1.98 -15.10
N TRP A 79 -14.73 0.88 -15.02
CA TRP A 79 -14.20 -0.47 -15.18
C TRP A 79 -13.76 -0.77 -16.63
N ALA A 80 -14.48 -0.27 -17.63
CA ALA A 80 -14.07 -0.37 -19.03
C ALA A 80 -12.79 0.42 -19.32
N ASP A 81 -12.66 1.63 -18.74
CA ASP A 81 -11.42 2.41 -18.81
C ASP A 81 -10.25 1.69 -18.14
N LEU A 82 -10.48 1.09 -16.97
CA LEU A 82 -9.45 0.30 -16.28
C LEU A 82 -9.00 -0.90 -17.12
N ALA A 83 -9.94 -1.66 -17.70
CA ALA A 83 -9.63 -2.78 -18.59
C ALA A 83 -8.81 -2.32 -19.81
N ALA A 84 -9.21 -1.21 -20.44
CA ALA A 84 -8.50 -0.67 -21.60
C ALA A 84 -7.14 -0.06 -21.25
N GLN A 85 -6.95 0.40 -20.01
CA GLN A 85 -5.66 0.91 -19.52
C GLN A 85 -4.67 -0.19 -19.17
N ALA A 86 -5.16 -1.27 -18.56
CA ALA A 86 -4.33 -2.39 -18.11
C ALA A 86 -4.06 -3.41 -19.22
N GLY A 87 -5.02 -3.61 -20.13
CA GLY A 87 -4.96 -4.59 -21.21
C GLY A 87 -5.57 -5.95 -20.81
N PRO A 88 -6.04 -6.75 -21.79
CA PRO A 88 -6.62 -8.06 -21.52
C PRO A 88 -5.67 -8.99 -20.77
N GLY A 89 -6.18 -9.76 -19.81
CA GLY A 89 -5.41 -10.71 -19.01
C GLY A 89 -4.45 -10.07 -17.99
N ALA A 90 -4.29 -8.74 -17.98
CA ALA A 90 -3.45 -8.05 -17.03
C ALA A 90 -4.03 -8.15 -15.61
N GLU A 91 -3.16 -8.29 -14.61
CA GLU A 91 -3.54 -8.21 -13.20
C GLU A 91 -3.40 -6.77 -12.70
N VAL A 92 -4.42 -6.28 -12.01
CA VAL A 92 -4.46 -4.93 -11.44
C VAL A 92 -4.64 -4.99 -9.93
N MET A 93 -3.91 -4.14 -9.20
CA MET A 93 -3.98 -4.05 -7.75
C MET A 93 -4.90 -2.90 -7.33
N LEU A 94 -5.98 -3.24 -6.63
CA LEU A 94 -6.92 -2.29 -6.02
C LEU A 94 -6.61 -2.19 -4.52
N THR A 95 -6.05 -1.05 -4.11
CA THR A 95 -5.79 -0.74 -2.70
C THR A 95 -6.95 0.03 -2.10
N ALA A 96 -7.35 -0.36 -0.89
CA ALA A 96 -8.45 0.23 -0.15
C ALA A 96 -9.82 0.25 -0.88
N TYR A 97 -10.01 -0.67 -1.83
CA TYR A 97 -11.27 -0.85 -2.52
C TYR A 97 -12.14 -1.88 -1.78
N ALA A 98 -13.38 -1.49 -1.46
CA ALA A 98 -14.35 -2.33 -0.75
C ALA A 98 -15.65 -2.55 -1.55
N GLY A 99 -15.69 -2.11 -2.81
CA GLY A 99 -16.85 -2.29 -3.68
C GLY A 99 -16.85 -3.66 -4.38
N ALA A 100 -17.91 -3.91 -5.15
CA ALA A 100 -18.02 -5.12 -5.95
C ALA A 100 -17.18 -5.03 -7.22
N VAL A 101 -16.41 -6.09 -7.50
CA VAL A 101 -15.73 -6.27 -8.78
C VAL A 101 -16.77 -6.77 -9.81
N PRO A 102 -16.85 -6.20 -11.03
CA PRO A 102 -17.84 -6.59 -12.02
C PRO A 102 -17.72 -8.04 -12.47
N GLU A 103 -18.82 -8.58 -12.98
CA GLU A 103 -18.83 -9.90 -13.64
C GLU A 103 -17.80 -9.95 -14.79
N GLY A 104 -17.16 -11.12 -14.95
CA GLY A 104 -16.13 -11.37 -15.95
C GLY A 104 -14.70 -11.06 -15.49
N TRP A 105 -14.52 -10.24 -14.46
CA TRP A 105 -13.22 -10.07 -13.81
C TRP A 105 -12.99 -11.19 -12.80
N GLU A 106 -11.77 -11.73 -12.78
CA GLU A 106 -11.37 -12.75 -11.81
C GLU A 106 -10.65 -12.10 -10.65
N ILE A 107 -11.13 -12.28 -9.41
CA ILE A 107 -10.37 -11.87 -8.22
C ILE A 107 -9.25 -12.88 -8.00
N THR A 108 -8.00 -12.45 -8.20
CA THR A 108 -6.82 -13.32 -8.10
C THR A 108 -6.16 -13.25 -6.72
N PHE A 109 -6.44 -12.17 -5.98
CA PHE A 109 -5.94 -11.97 -4.63
C PHE A 109 -6.94 -11.14 -3.82
N HIS A 110 -7.17 -11.52 -2.56
CA HIS A 110 -7.98 -10.75 -1.64
C HIS A 110 -7.50 -10.95 -0.20
N VAL A 111 -7.08 -9.87 0.44
CA VAL A 111 -6.70 -9.85 1.86
C VAL A 111 -7.41 -8.70 2.56
N GLU A 112 -8.04 -9.02 3.69
CA GLU A 112 -8.55 -8.01 4.60
C GLU A 112 -7.39 -7.19 5.17
N GLY A 113 -7.54 -5.87 5.18
CA GLY A 113 -6.58 -4.92 5.68
C GLY A 113 -7.12 -4.08 6.83
N VAL A 114 -6.21 -3.44 7.53
CA VAL A 114 -6.48 -2.37 8.48
C VAL A 114 -5.66 -1.14 8.11
N GLN A 115 -6.25 0.02 8.32
CA GLN A 115 -5.58 1.30 8.21
C GLN A 115 -5.41 1.88 9.61
N LEU A 116 -4.20 2.27 9.94
CA LEU A 116 -3.84 2.91 11.19
C LEU A 116 -3.36 4.33 10.94
N VAL A 117 -3.67 5.24 11.85
CA VAL A 117 -3.27 6.65 11.79
C VAL A 117 -2.55 7.06 13.05
N ASP A 118 -1.71 8.07 12.94
CA ASP A 118 -1.06 8.69 14.09
C ASP A 118 -2.09 9.16 15.14
N ASP A 119 -1.88 8.74 16.39
CA ASP A 119 -2.67 9.13 17.58
C ASP A 119 -1.73 9.48 18.76
N GLY A 120 -0.65 10.20 18.46
CA GLY A 120 0.40 10.47 19.43
C GLY A 120 1.59 9.52 19.28
N VAL A 121 1.92 9.15 18.04
CA VAL A 121 3.14 8.40 17.72
C VAL A 121 4.35 9.02 18.42
N ALA A 122 5.18 8.22 19.07
CA ALA A 122 6.39 8.68 19.75
C ALA A 122 7.55 8.97 18.75
N ALA A 123 7.24 9.75 17.71
CA ALA A 123 8.13 10.01 16.59
C ALA A 123 9.44 10.68 17.04
N ALA A 124 10.57 10.11 16.63
CA ALA A 124 11.90 10.58 16.98
C ALA A 124 12.86 10.28 15.83
N PRO A 125 13.86 11.14 15.57
CA PRO A 125 14.90 10.84 14.59
C PRO A 125 15.75 9.66 15.08
N ASP A 126 16.42 8.99 14.15
CA ASP A 126 17.39 7.95 14.46
C ASP A 126 18.78 8.34 13.95
N PRO A 127 19.81 8.43 14.81
CA PRO A 127 21.15 8.87 14.41
C PRO A 127 21.90 7.87 13.52
N GLU A 128 21.49 6.60 13.47
CA GLU A 128 22.07 5.61 12.53
C GLU A 128 21.33 5.58 11.19
N ALA A 129 20.14 6.15 11.11
CA ALA A 129 19.35 6.13 9.87
C ALA A 129 19.96 7.09 8.84
N VAL A 130 20.27 6.55 7.67
CA VAL A 130 20.73 7.32 6.51
C VAL A 130 19.60 7.44 5.49
N ARG A 131 19.54 8.58 4.80
CA ARG A 131 18.61 8.77 3.70
C ARG A 131 19.07 7.95 2.50
N LEU A 132 18.16 7.16 1.94
CA LEU A 132 18.37 6.36 0.73
C LEU A 132 17.90 7.16 -0.49
N GLY A 133 18.59 6.98 -1.61
CA GLY A 133 18.27 7.62 -2.88
C GLY A 133 18.43 6.70 -4.08
N PRO A 134 18.36 7.24 -5.31
CA PRO A 134 18.43 6.43 -6.54
C PRO A 134 19.68 5.53 -6.65
N ALA A 135 20.81 5.95 -6.07
CA ALA A 135 22.03 5.16 -6.06
C ALA A 135 21.94 3.89 -5.20
N ASP A 136 21.05 3.86 -4.21
CA ASP A 136 20.85 2.73 -3.30
C ASP A 136 19.85 1.69 -3.87
N VAL A 137 19.17 1.97 -5.00
CA VAL A 137 18.12 1.11 -5.57
C VAL A 137 18.57 -0.35 -5.76
N PRO A 138 19.77 -0.65 -6.29
CA PRO A 138 20.21 -2.05 -6.41
C PRO A 138 20.23 -2.79 -5.07
N GLU A 139 20.66 -2.12 -4.00
CA GLU A 139 20.76 -2.70 -2.65
C GLU A 139 19.40 -2.75 -1.95
N ILE A 140 18.55 -1.77 -2.19
CA ILE A 140 17.14 -1.80 -1.77
C ILE A 140 16.46 -3.02 -2.38
N LEU A 141 16.56 -3.22 -3.70
CA LEU A 141 15.91 -4.35 -4.39
C LEU A 141 16.45 -5.69 -3.89
N ASP A 142 17.74 -5.78 -3.58
CA ASP A 142 18.34 -6.97 -2.96
C ASP A 142 17.76 -7.24 -1.55
N LEU A 143 17.65 -6.22 -0.69
CA LEU A 143 17.00 -6.36 0.62
C LEU A 143 15.51 -6.73 0.49
N ILE A 144 14.79 -6.11 -0.44
CA ILE A 144 13.37 -6.40 -0.74
C ILE A 144 13.21 -7.85 -1.21
N ALA A 145 14.11 -8.36 -2.06
CA ALA A 145 14.07 -9.75 -2.50
C ALA A 145 14.20 -10.75 -1.35
N ARG A 146 15.05 -10.45 -0.35
CA ARG A 146 15.25 -11.30 0.84
C ARG A 146 14.14 -11.18 1.88
N THR A 147 13.44 -10.05 1.94
CA THR A 147 12.50 -9.74 3.03
C THR A 147 11.04 -9.67 2.61
N GLN A 148 10.76 -9.51 1.32
CA GLN A 148 9.44 -9.49 0.69
C GLN A 148 8.37 -8.63 1.40
N PRO A 149 8.65 -7.36 1.79
CA PRO A 149 7.70 -6.54 2.57
C PRO A 149 6.50 -6.01 1.76
N GLY A 150 6.43 -6.33 0.47
CA GLY A 150 5.45 -5.77 -0.47
C GLY A 150 6.14 -5.25 -1.74
N PRO A 151 5.37 -4.67 -2.68
CA PRO A 151 5.92 -4.15 -3.92
C PRO A 151 6.95 -3.04 -3.66
N PHE A 152 8.13 -3.21 -4.23
CA PHE A 152 9.11 -2.15 -4.46
C PHE A 152 9.68 -2.36 -5.86
N LEU A 153 9.62 -1.31 -6.68
CA LEU A 153 9.99 -1.29 -8.09
C LEU A 153 11.14 -0.30 -8.31
N PRO A 154 11.81 -0.30 -9.48
CA PRO A 154 13.01 0.50 -9.69
C PRO A 154 12.85 2.00 -9.40
N ARG A 155 11.65 2.56 -9.59
CA ARG A 155 11.35 3.98 -9.34
C ARG A 155 10.46 4.21 -8.11
N THR A 156 10.17 3.19 -7.31
CA THR A 156 9.41 3.36 -6.05
C THR A 156 10.12 4.30 -5.07
N ILE A 157 11.45 4.42 -5.16
CA ILE A 157 12.25 5.39 -4.40
C ILE A 157 11.83 6.85 -4.66
N GLU A 158 11.21 7.15 -5.81
CA GLU A 158 10.76 8.50 -6.17
C GLU A 158 9.48 8.93 -5.42
N MET A 159 8.78 7.98 -4.77
CA MET A 159 7.51 8.25 -4.08
C MET A 159 7.64 9.01 -2.76
N GLY A 160 8.85 9.19 -2.24
CA GLY A 160 9.07 9.94 -1.01
C GLY A 160 10.41 9.65 -0.35
N THR A 161 10.49 9.92 0.96
CA THR A 161 11.69 9.69 1.76
C THR A 161 11.82 8.23 2.17
N TYR A 162 13.01 7.66 1.98
CA TYR A 162 13.38 6.35 2.48
C TYR A 162 14.58 6.47 3.40
N LEU A 163 14.53 5.75 4.52
CA LEU A 163 15.58 5.68 5.52
C LEU A 163 16.09 4.25 5.61
N GLY A 164 17.40 4.10 5.78
CA GLY A 164 18.07 2.80 5.89
C GLY A 164 19.05 2.76 7.06
N ILE A 165 19.27 1.56 7.61
CA ILE A 165 20.31 1.29 8.58
C ILE A 165 21.30 0.29 7.98
N ARG A 166 22.59 0.59 8.11
CA ARG A 166 23.69 -0.23 7.57
C ARG A 166 24.45 -0.97 8.67
N ARG A 167 24.95 -2.17 8.36
CA ARG A 167 25.90 -2.93 9.18
C ARG A 167 27.04 -3.41 8.27
N GLU A 168 28.27 -3.15 8.67
CA GLU A 168 29.46 -3.51 7.88
C GLU A 168 29.40 -2.99 6.43
N GLY A 169 28.76 -1.84 6.23
CA GLY A 169 28.55 -1.22 4.92
C GLY A 169 27.28 -1.67 4.18
N ALA A 170 26.69 -2.82 4.51
CA ALA A 170 25.49 -3.35 3.86
C ALA A 170 24.19 -2.80 4.48
N LEU A 171 23.19 -2.52 3.64
CA LEU A 171 21.83 -2.15 4.04
C LEU A 171 21.12 -3.36 4.64
N VAL A 172 20.78 -3.28 5.91
CA VAL A 172 20.16 -4.40 6.66
C VAL A 172 18.74 -4.11 7.12
N ALA A 173 18.29 -2.86 7.08
CA ALA A 173 16.91 -2.50 7.38
C ALA A 173 16.55 -1.20 6.65
N MET A 174 15.29 -1.06 6.26
CA MET A 174 14.76 0.17 5.70
C MET A 174 13.29 0.37 6.05
N ALA A 175 12.85 1.62 5.95
CA ALA A 175 11.45 2.03 5.90
C ALA A 175 11.36 3.29 5.04
N GLY A 176 10.20 3.61 4.52
CA GLY A 176 10.01 4.88 3.82
C GLY A 176 8.57 5.22 3.57
N GLU A 177 8.36 6.09 2.60
CA GLU A 177 7.09 6.72 2.31
C GLU A 177 6.44 6.12 1.05
N ARG A 178 5.12 6.13 0.96
CA ARG A 178 4.41 5.62 -0.22
C ARG A 178 3.24 6.50 -0.66
N LEU A 179 2.00 6.22 -0.25
CA LEU A 179 0.88 7.08 -0.63
C LEU A 179 1.00 8.44 0.08
N HIS A 180 0.69 9.52 -0.63
CA HIS A 180 0.81 10.90 -0.15
C HIS A 180 -0.49 11.69 -0.39
N PRO A 181 -1.61 11.36 0.29
CA PRO A 181 -2.81 12.19 0.27
C PRO A 181 -2.53 13.59 0.86
N PRO A 182 -3.28 14.64 0.50
CA PRO A 182 -3.09 15.97 1.07
C PRO A 182 -3.11 15.97 2.62
N GLY A 183 -2.01 16.39 3.25
CA GLY A 183 -1.86 16.44 4.71
C GLY A 183 -1.47 15.11 5.38
N TRP A 184 -1.26 14.04 4.60
CA TRP A 184 -0.97 12.70 5.10
C TRP A 184 0.16 12.03 4.32
N THR A 185 0.97 11.21 4.99
CA THR A 185 1.96 10.36 4.31
C THR A 185 1.93 8.95 4.87
N GLU A 186 1.95 7.99 3.97
CA GLU A 186 1.95 6.57 4.30
C GLU A 186 3.36 6.09 4.64
N ILE A 187 3.54 5.45 5.79
CA ILE A 187 4.73 4.67 6.11
C ILE A 187 4.60 3.28 5.46
N SER A 188 5.64 2.88 4.75
CA SER A 188 5.68 1.68 3.92
C SER A 188 7.11 1.10 3.84
N ALA A 189 7.25 -0.03 3.14
CA ALA A 189 8.52 -0.69 2.84
C ALA A 189 9.37 -0.97 4.09
N VAL A 190 8.70 -1.23 5.22
CA VAL A 190 9.37 -1.57 6.47
C VAL A 190 9.89 -3.00 6.37
N CYS A 191 11.21 -3.16 6.32
CA CYS A 191 11.82 -4.48 6.35
C CYS A 191 13.15 -4.49 7.08
N THR A 192 13.53 -5.68 7.52
CA THR A 192 14.79 -5.93 8.21
C THR A 192 15.30 -7.30 7.82
N ASP A 193 16.56 -7.35 7.42
CA ASP A 193 17.28 -8.57 7.05
C ASP A 193 17.13 -9.61 8.16
N PRO A 194 16.77 -10.86 7.84
CA PRO A 194 16.59 -11.93 8.81
C PRO A 194 17.74 -12.08 9.81
N ALA A 195 18.99 -11.85 9.38
CA ALA A 195 20.18 -12.02 10.21
C ALA A 195 20.28 -11.02 11.38
N VAL A 196 19.61 -9.87 11.30
CA VAL A 196 19.68 -8.80 12.33
C VAL A 196 18.33 -8.45 12.95
N ARG A 197 17.33 -9.34 12.80
CA ARG A 197 16.03 -9.18 13.46
C ARG A 197 16.16 -9.23 14.98
N GLY A 198 15.15 -8.70 15.68
CA GLY A 198 15.12 -8.66 17.15
C GLY A 198 15.90 -7.51 17.78
N GLN A 199 16.58 -6.68 16.98
CA GLN A 199 17.35 -5.52 17.45
C GLN A 199 16.55 -4.19 17.46
N GLY A 200 15.23 -4.25 17.24
CA GLY A 200 14.36 -3.06 17.23
C GLY A 200 14.50 -2.13 16.01
N LEU A 201 15.22 -2.53 14.95
CA LEU A 201 15.49 -1.67 13.78
C LEU A 201 14.22 -1.19 13.07
N ALA A 202 13.22 -2.06 12.87
CA ALA A 202 11.95 -1.67 12.26
C ALA A 202 11.24 -0.56 13.07
N THR A 203 11.16 -0.71 14.39
CA THR A 203 10.59 0.30 15.29
C THR A 203 11.30 1.64 15.14
N ARG A 204 12.63 1.61 15.23
CA ARG A 204 13.48 2.80 15.09
C ARG A 204 13.23 3.53 13.77
N LEU A 205 13.20 2.78 12.66
CA LEU A 205 12.94 3.33 11.33
C LEU A 205 11.51 3.86 11.17
N ILE A 206 10.49 3.19 11.70
CA ILE A 206 9.10 3.70 11.68
C ILE A 206 9.01 5.05 12.40
N LEU A 207 9.62 5.16 13.59
CA LEU A 207 9.60 6.41 14.37
C LEU A 207 10.38 7.54 13.66
N ALA A 208 11.49 7.21 13.00
CA ALA A 208 12.28 8.17 12.22
C ALA A 208 11.55 8.67 10.97
N VAL A 209 10.86 7.78 10.24
CA VAL A 209 10.01 8.20 9.11
C VAL A 209 8.84 9.04 9.61
N ALA A 210 8.17 8.62 10.69
CA ALA A 210 7.09 9.40 11.31
C ALA A 210 7.56 10.79 11.76
N HIS A 211 8.80 10.90 12.25
CA HIS A 211 9.40 12.18 12.63
C HIS A 211 9.53 13.11 11.42
N GLY A 212 10.13 12.63 10.32
CA GLY A 212 10.26 13.40 9.09
C GLY A 212 8.93 13.79 8.46
N ILE A 213 7.89 12.97 8.60
CA ILE A 213 6.51 13.29 8.17
C ILE A 213 5.95 14.46 9.01
N ARG A 214 6.11 14.41 10.33
CA ARG A 214 5.62 15.47 11.22
C ARG A 214 6.37 16.78 11.11
N GLU A 215 7.69 16.73 10.90
CA GLU A 215 8.52 17.95 10.76
C GLU A 215 8.06 18.84 9.62
N ARG A 216 7.50 18.25 8.55
CA ARG A 216 6.93 18.98 7.41
C ARG A 216 5.42 19.22 7.51
N GLY A 217 4.83 19.00 8.68
CA GLY A 217 3.42 19.34 8.96
C GLY A 217 2.40 18.32 8.44
N GLU A 218 2.81 17.09 8.18
CA GLU A 218 1.94 16.03 7.68
C GLU A 218 1.67 14.98 8.77
N THR A 219 0.60 14.20 8.57
CA THR A 219 0.20 13.15 9.53
C THR A 219 0.57 11.76 9.01
N PRO A 220 1.34 10.95 9.78
CA PRO A 220 1.62 9.58 9.42
C PRO A 220 0.38 8.69 9.42
N PHE A 221 0.30 7.79 8.44
CA PHE A 221 -0.62 6.66 8.47
C PHE A 221 0.06 5.42 7.87
N LEU A 222 -0.55 4.26 8.03
CA LEU A 222 -0.06 3.03 7.42
C LEU A 222 -1.17 2.01 7.20
N HIS A 223 -0.85 1.00 6.41
CA HIS A 223 -1.68 -0.15 6.14
C HIS A 223 -0.94 -1.44 6.51
N THR A 224 -1.69 -2.40 7.02
CA THR A 224 -1.23 -3.78 7.23
C THR A 224 -2.44 -4.69 7.06
N GLY A 225 -2.23 -5.96 6.76
CA GLY A 225 -3.24 -7.00 6.70
C GLY A 225 -3.85 -7.23 8.08
N ALA A 226 -5.17 -7.45 8.12
CA ALA A 226 -5.93 -7.59 9.35
C ALA A 226 -5.51 -8.80 10.20
N ARG A 227 -4.85 -9.79 9.56
CA ARG A 227 -4.31 -10.99 10.22
C ARG A 227 -2.91 -10.80 10.80
N ASN A 228 -2.22 -9.70 10.50
CA ASN A 228 -0.89 -9.43 11.04
C ASN A 228 -0.96 -8.81 12.43
N THR A 229 -1.43 -9.59 13.40
CA THR A 229 -1.64 -9.13 14.78
C THR A 229 -0.35 -8.64 15.44
N ASN A 230 0.81 -9.14 15.00
CA ASN A 230 2.11 -8.71 15.53
C ASN A 230 2.46 -7.30 15.07
N ALA A 231 2.29 -7.00 13.78
CA ALA A 231 2.51 -5.65 13.27
C ALA A 231 1.49 -4.67 13.86
N ILE A 232 0.21 -5.05 13.94
CA ILE A 232 -0.84 -4.21 14.55
C ILE A 232 -0.47 -3.83 15.99
N ARG A 233 -0.13 -4.81 16.84
CA ARG A 233 0.29 -4.53 18.23
C ARG A 233 1.54 -3.65 18.31
N LEU A 234 2.50 -3.87 17.39
CA LEU A 234 3.67 -3.00 17.30
C LEU A 234 3.22 -1.56 17.01
N TYR A 235 2.46 -1.33 15.93
CA TYR A 235 2.03 0.01 15.55
C TYR A 235 1.21 0.69 16.65
N GLU A 236 0.31 -0.03 17.30
CA GLU A 236 -0.44 0.47 18.46
C GLU A 236 0.49 0.89 19.62
N SER A 237 1.49 0.06 19.93
CA SER A 237 2.48 0.40 20.97
C SER A 237 3.35 1.61 20.64
N LEU A 238 3.47 1.95 19.35
CA LEU A 238 4.21 3.13 18.90
C LEU A 238 3.36 4.41 18.93
N GLY A 239 2.05 4.31 19.17
CA GLY A 239 1.11 5.44 19.21
C GLY A 239 0.28 5.62 17.94
N PHE A 240 0.17 4.60 17.09
CA PHE A 240 -0.86 4.57 16.04
C PHE A 240 -2.17 4.04 16.61
N ARG A 241 -3.31 4.49 16.08
CA ARG A 241 -4.62 3.88 16.36
C ARG A 241 -5.25 3.31 15.10
N LEU A 242 -6.04 2.25 15.27
CA LEU A 242 -6.90 1.75 14.22
C LEU A 242 -7.88 2.84 13.76
N ARG A 243 -7.86 3.17 12.47
CA ARG A 243 -8.82 4.08 11.84
C ARG A 243 -9.99 3.31 11.24
N ARG A 244 -9.70 2.31 10.42
CA ARG A 244 -10.72 1.51 9.71
C ARG A 244 -10.21 0.16 9.24
N ARG A 245 -11.15 -0.73 8.93
CA ARG A 245 -10.91 -1.92 8.10
C ARG A 245 -10.99 -1.55 6.62
N THR A 246 -10.25 -2.29 5.82
CA THR A 246 -10.12 -2.11 4.38
C THR A 246 -9.81 -3.44 3.70
N ALA A 247 -9.55 -3.45 2.40
CA ALA A 247 -9.09 -4.63 1.68
C ALA A 247 -7.99 -4.30 0.67
N PHE A 248 -7.13 -5.28 0.42
CA PHE A 248 -6.20 -5.29 -0.70
C PHE A 248 -6.65 -6.39 -1.65
N LEU A 249 -6.93 -5.99 -2.89
CA LEU A 249 -7.44 -6.88 -3.91
C LEU A 249 -6.56 -6.83 -5.15
N ALA A 250 -6.37 -7.97 -5.81
CA ALA A 250 -5.96 -8.02 -7.19
C ALA A 250 -7.06 -8.67 -8.03
N ALA A 251 -7.27 -8.12 -9.22
CA ALA A 251 -8.21 -8.66 -10.19
C ALA A 251 -7.57 -8.76 -11.56
N ARG A 252 -7.95 -9.79 -12.32
CA ARG A 252 -7.53 -10.00 -13.70
C ARG A 252 -8.54 -9.41 -14.65
N VAL A 253 -8.05 -8.62 -15.60
CA VAL A 253 -8.85 -8.05 -16.69
C VAL A 253 -9.37 -9.19 -17.57
N PRO A 254 -10.67 -9.20 -17.95
CA PRO A 254 -11.22 -10.20 -18.86
C PRO A 254 -10.44 -10.28 -20.19
N GLU A 255 -10.20 -11.50 -20.68
CA GLU A 255 -9.55 -11.75 -21.98
C GLU A 255 -10.39 -11.26 -23.18
N ARG A 256 -11.71 -11.19 -23.01
CA ARG A 256 -12.65 -10.66 -23.98
C ARG A 256 -13.48 -9.58 -23.31
N SER A 257 -13.57 -8.40 -23.92
CA SER A 257 -14.59 -7.43 -23.55
C SER A 257 -15.95 -8.11 -23.64
N PRO A 258 -16.81 -8.05 -22.60
CA PRO A 258 -18.17 -8.53 -22.75
C PRO A 258 -18.79 -7.78 -23.92
N GLU A 259 -19.14 -8.51 -24.98
CA GLU A 259 -19.78 -7.93 -26.15
C GLU A 259 -21.00 -7.13 -25.69
N ALA A 260 -21.12 -5.90 -26.20
CA ALA A 260 -22.34 -5.13 -26.04
C ALA A 260 -23.48 -5.96 -26.65
N VAL A 261 -24.29 -6.59 -25.81
CA VAL A 261 -25.53 -7.23 -26.23
C VAL A 261 -26.36 -6.12 -26.87
N SER A 262 -26.49 -6.21 -28.20
CA SER A 262 -27.26 -5.27 -29.05
C SER A 262 -28.75 -5.35 -28.76
#